data_AF-A0A0A7I9E0-F1
#
_entry.id   AF-A0A0A7I9E0-F1
#
_cell.length_a   1.000
_cell.length_b   1.000
_cell.length_c   1.000
_cell.angle_alpha   90.00
_cell.angle_beta   90.00
_cell.angle_gamma   90.00
#
_symmetry.space_group_name_H-M   'P 1'
#
loop_
_entity.id
_entity.type
_entity.pdbx_description
1 polymer ?
#
loop_
_entity_poly.entity_id
_entity_poly.type
_entity_poly.pdbx_seq_one_letter_code
_entity_poly.pdbx_strand_id
1 'polypeptide(L)'
;MSTPTITLVGRIVKIKKDGNLFNAGTTKNGKNYIQFRILCSNRVKNQDGSWGYGASCSRTCEAWNDLATHIQNSIKEGDEYIVIGNESDDRFDDSSGVTHYTQKVNVREIGPSLRWGTAQLVNASQQYGQRQTASAPAMPQQAGPDPWSGGGFDGFGQPAGEPAF
;
A
#
# COMPACT_ATOMS: atom_id res chain seq x y z
N MET A 1 -20.67 14.05 12.30
CA MET A 1 -20.84 13.83 10.84
C MET A 1 -19.76 12.85 10.40
N SER A 2 -20.09 11.82 9.63
CA SER A 2 -19.07 10.93 9.06
C SER A 2 -18.35 11.67 7.94
N THR A 3 -17.04 11.79 8.02
CA THR A 3 -16.23 12.29 6.92
C THR A 3 -16.35 11.32 5.73
N PRO A 4 -16.56 11.80 4.49
CA PRO A 4 -16.67 10.93 3.34
C PRO A 4 -15.35 10.19 3.08
N THR A 5 -15.45 8.89 2.78
CA THR A 5 -14.32 8.09 2.29
C THR A 5 -14.18 8.28 0.79
N ILE A 6 -12.95 8.53 0.35
CA ILE A 6 -12.57 8.69 -1.06
C ILE A 6 -11.54 7.63 -1.45
N THR A 7 -11.69 7.12 -2.67
CA THR A 7 -10.67 6.26 -3.32
C THR A 7 -10.07 7.02 -4.48
N LEU A 8 -8.74 7.11 -4.51
CA LEU A 8 -7.99 7.72 -5.59
C LEU A 8 -7.14 6.67 -6.29
N VAL A 9 -7.08 6.74 -7.62
CA VAL A 9 -6.13 5.96 -8.42
C VAL A 9 -5.37 6.95 -9.29
N GLY A 10 -4.05 6.96 -9.16
CA GLY A 10 -3.24 7.95 -9.86
C GLY A 10 -1.76 7.80 -9.61
N ARG A 11 -0.98 8.65 -10.25
CA ARG A 11 0.48 8.58 -10.21
C ARG A 11 1.06 9.50 -9.15
N ILE A 12 2.11 9.04 -8.46
CA ILE A 12 2.86 9.89 -7.53
C ILE A 12 3.64 10.93 -8.32
N VAL A 13 3.50 12.21 -7.95
CA VAL A 13 4.15 13.33 -8.63
C VAL A 13 4.85 14.23 -7.63
N LYS A 14 5.87 14.96 -8.10
CA LYS A 14 6.57 15.96 -7.29
C LYS A 14 5.64 17.07 -6.82
N ILE A 15 5.89 17.55 -5.60
CA ILE A 15 5.25 18.73 -5.04
C ILE A 15 5.82 19.94 -5.75
N LYS A 16 5.00 20.61 -6.58
CA LYS A 16 5.44 21.71 -7.47
C LYS A 16 6.22 22.82 -6.78
N LYS A 17 5.92 23.12 -5.51
CA LYS A 17 6.54 24.22 -4.77
C LYS A 17 7.99 23.93 -4.38
N ASP A 18 8.30 22.69 -4.00
CA ASP A 18 9.58 22.32 -3.38
C ASP A 18 10.43 21.41 -4.29
N GLY A 19 9.86 20.86 -5.36
CA GLY A 19 10.51 19.89 -6.24
C GLY A 19 10.69 18.49 -5.63
N ASN A 20 10.44 18.34 -4.34
CA ASN A 20 10.50 17.08 -3.61
C ASN A 20 9.34 16.15 -3.97
N LEU A 21 9.58 14.84 -3.91
CA LEU A 21 8.56 13.82 -4.14
C LEU A 21 7.51 13.81 -3.02
N PHE A 22 7.95 14.00 -1.78
CA PHE A 22 7.13 14.05 -0.58
C PHE A 22 7.81 14.94 0.47
N ASN A 23 7.03 15.38 1.45
CA ASN A 23 7.50 16.04 2.67
C ASN A 23 7.21 15.10 3.85
N ALA A 24 8.24 14.66 4.57
CA ALA A 24 8.10 13.75 5.71
C ALA A 24 8.84 14.29 6.94
N GLY A 25 8.41 13.88 8.13
CA GLY A 25 9.08 14.27 9.37
C GLY A 25 8.41 13.70 10.61
N THR A 26 8.86 14.18 11.76
CA THR A 26 8.32 13.82 13.07
C THR A 26 7.84 15.08 13.77
N THR A 27 6.61 15.05 14.28
CA THR A 27 6.03 16.15 15.06
C THR A 27 6.71 16.29 16.42
N LYS A 28 6.50 17.42 17.10
CA LYS A 28 6.98 17.64 18.49
C LYS A 28 6.52 16.56 19.46
N ASN A 29 5.39 15.92 19.18
CA ASN A 29 4.81 14.85 20.00
C ASN A 29 5.29 13.45 19.57
N GLY A 30 6.32 13.36 18.73
CA GLY A 30 6.91 12.09 18.30
C GLY A 30 6.15 11.33 17.21
N LYS A 31 5.06 11.89 16.65
CA LYS A 31 4.31 11.23 15.57
C LYS A 31 4.96 11.49 14.22
N ASN A 32 5.24 10.42 13.48
CA ASN A 32 5.72 10.51 12.09
C ASN A 32 4.58 10.92 11.15
N TYR A 33 4.91 11.68 10.12
CA TYR A 33 3.98 12.07 9.06
C TYR A 33 4.67 12.06 7.71
N ILE A 34 3.87 11.88 6.66
CA ILE A 34 4.28 12.09 5.27
C ILE A 34 3.14 12.79 4.52
N GLN A 35 3.53 13.73 3.66
CA GLN A 35 2.67 14.38 2.70
C GLN A 35 3.22 14.17 1.30
N PHE A 36 2.39 13.67 0.38
CA PHE A 36 2.74 13.44 -1.01
C PHE A 36 1.60 13.84 -1.94
N ARG A 37 1.88 13.92 -3.23
CA ARG A 37 0.89 14.32 -4.25
C ARG A 37 0.57 13.15 -5.17
N ILE A 38 -0.71 12.90 -5.37
CA ILE A 38 -1.20 11.97 -6.38
C ILE A 38 -1.88 12.74 -7.51
N LEU A 39 -1.58 12.38 -8.75
CA LEU A 39 -2.21 12.89 -9.96
C LEU A 39 -3.16 11.83 -10.51
N CYS A 40 -4.46 12.06 -10.34
CA CYS A 40 -5.50 11.23 -10.92
C CYS A 40 -5.76 11.72 -12.35
N SER A 41 -5.32 10.95 -13.34
CA SER A 41 -5.53 11.23 -14.76
C SER A 41 -6.64 10.34 -15.30
N ASN A 42 -7.60 10.92 -16.04
CA ASN A 42 -8.60 10.13 -16.74
C ASN A 42 -8.19 9.93 -18.20
N ARG A 43 -8.17 8.70 -18.70
CA ARG A 43 -8.04 8.42 -20.14
C ARG A 43 -9.42 8.47 -20.76
N VAL A 44 -9.61 9.35 -21.73
CA VAL A 44 -10.89 9.53 -22.43
C VAL A 44 -10.75 9.12 -23.89
N LYS A 45 -11.80 8.52 -24.43
CA LYS A 45 -11.89 8.22 -25.86
C LYS A 45 -12.43 9.45 -26.58
N ASN A 46 -11.66 9.97 -27.52
CA ASN A 46 -12.01 11.12 -28.34
C ASN A 46 -13.06 10.72 -29.39
N GLN A 47 -13.71 11.72 -30.00
CA GLN A 47 -14.74 11.50 -31.04
C GLN A 47 -14.18 10.77 -32.28
N ASP A 48 -12.89 10.96 -32.59
CA ASP A 48 -12.18 10.27 -33.67
C ASP A 48 -11.78 8.83 -33.34
N GLY A 49 -12.11 8.34 -32.14
CA GLY A 49 -11.79 7.00 -31.67
C GLY A 49 -10.41 6.85 -31.02
N SER A 50 -9.57 7.88 -31.04
CA SER A 50 -8.26 7.88 -30.37
C SER A 50 -8.40 7.99 -28.84
N TRP A 51 -7.41 7.49 -28.10
CA TRP A 51 -7.35 7.64 -26.64
C TRP A 51 -6.49 8.84 -26.26
N GLY A 52 -7.07 9.80 -25.56
CA GLY A 52 -6.39 10.98 -25.04
C GLY A 52 -6.42 11.07 -23.51
N TYR A 53 -5.83 12.15 -22.98
CA TYR A 53 -5.96 12.52 -21.58
C TYR A 53 -7.14 13.49 -21.43
N GLY A 54 -8.07 13.15 -20.54
CA GLY A 54 -9.14 14.04 -20.12
C GLY A 54 -8.70 14.94 -18.98
N ALA A 55 -9.67 15.55 -18.30
CA ALA A 55 -9.42 16.33 -17.10
C ALA A 55 -8.67 15.48 -16.05
N SER A 56 -7.60 16.05 -15.51
CA SER A 56 -6.83 15.47 -14.42
C SER A 56 -7.05 16.26 -13.14
N CYS A 57 -7.11 15.59 -12.00
CA CYS A 57 -7.11 16.25 -10.71
C CYS A 57 -5.89 15.79 -9.91
N SER A 58 -5.31 16.72 -9.14
CA SER A 58 -4.20 16.40 -8.26
C SER A 58 -4.58 16.63 -6.81
N ARG A 59 -4.37 15.62 -5.97
CA ARG A 59 -4.74 15.63 -4.54
C ARG A 59 -3.49 15.57 -3.66
N THR A 60 -3.52 16.34 -2.58
CA THR A 60 -2.54 16.23 -1.51
C THR A 60 -3.00 15.14 -0.57
N CYS A 61 -2.15 14.15 -0.32
CA CYS A 61 -2.40 13.03 0.56
C CYS A 61 -1.51 13.13 1.79
N GLU A 62 -2.04 12.82 2.96
CA GLU A 62 -1.33 12.86 4.23
C GLU A 62 -1.53 11.54 4.99
N ALA A 63 -0.44 10.96 5.49
CA ALA A 63 -0.45 9.74 6.29
C ALA A 63 0.42 9.92 7.54
N TRP A 64 0.15 9.10 8.55
CA TRP A 64 0.69 9.25 9.89
C TRP A 64 1.24 7.93 10.43
N ASN A 65 2.09 8.02 11.46
CA ASN A 65 2.69 6.88 12.18
C ASN A 65 3.41 5.90 11.23
N ASP A 66 3.29 4.59 11.47
CA ASP A 66 3.97 3.54 10.70
C ASP A 66 3.61 3.60 9.22
N LEU A 67 2.35 3.93 8.89
CA LEU A 67 1.91 4.11 7.51
C LEU A 67 2.72 5.18 6.80
N ALA A 68 3.06 6.29 7.49
CA ALA A 68 3.90 7.33 6.90
C ALA A 68 5.29 6.79 6.52
N THR A 69 5.91 6.04 7.43
CA THR A 69 7.23 5.42 7.21
C THR A 69 7.18 4.37 6.11
N HIS A 70 6.13 3.54 6.04
CA HIS A 70 5.97 2.54 4.99
C HIS A 70 5.79 3.19 3.62
N ILE A 71 4.98 4.24 3.52
CA ILE A 71 4.79 4.99 2.28
C ILE A 71 6.11 5.61 1.84
N GLN A 72 6.83 6.28 2.75
CA GLN A 72 8.12 6.88 2.47
C GLN A 72 9.11 5.90 1.82
N ASN A 73 9.13 4.65 2.30
CA ASN A 73 10.00 3.60 1.79
C ASN A 73 9.49 2.90 0.53
N SER A 74 8.22 3.10 0.16
CA SER A 74 7.56 2.37 -0.93
C SER A 74 7.37 3.21 -2.19
N ILE A 75 7.00 4.49 -2.04
CA ILE A 75 6.61 5.33 -3.18
C ILE A 75 7.79 5.75 -4.05
N LYS A 76 7.55 5.82 -5.35
CA LYS A 76 8.48 6.35 -6.35
C LYS A 76 7.76 7.31 -7.27
N GLU A 77 8.49 8.27 -7.83
CA GLU A 77 7.96 9.21 -8.80
C GLU A 77 7.41 8.48 -10.03
N GLY A 78 6.19 8.83 -10.44
CA GLY A 78 5.55 8.29 -11.64
C GLY A 78 4.79 6.98 -11.43
N ASP A 79 5.05 6.23 -10.35
CA ASP A 79 4.35 4.97 -10.07
C ASP A 79 2.86 5.22 -9.76
N GLU A 80 1.99 4.30 -10.20
CA GLU A 80 0.55 4.38 -9.90
C GLU A 80 0.23 3.69 -8.59
N TYR A 81 -0.57 4.36 -7.77
CA TYR A 81 -1.03 3.89 -6.48
C TYR A 81 -2.55 4.01 -6.38
N ILE A 82 -3.13 3.11 -5.59
CA ILE A 82 -4.51 3.16 -5.13
C ILE A 82 -4.48 3.66 -3.70
N VAL A 83 -5.20 4.74 -3.40
CA VAL A 83 -5.27 5.39 -2.09
C VAL A 83 -6.70 5.35 -1.60
N ILE A 84 -6.91 4.90 -0.37
CA ILE A 84 -8.19 4.96 0.33
C ILE A 84 -8.01 5.86 1.55
N GLY A 85 -8.87 6.86 1.69
CA GLY A 85 -8.76 7.82 2.78
C GLY A 85 -10.05 8.59 3.01
N ASN A 86 -9.97 9.60 3.86
CA ASN A 86 -11.07 10.51 4.13
C ASN A 86 -10.68 11.93 3.69
N GLU A 87 -11.60 12.68 3.11
CA GLU A 87 -11.34 14.09 2.78
C GLU A 87 -11.24 14.95 4.04
N SER A 88 -10.28 15.86 4.08
CA SER A 88 -10.07 16.80 5.18
C SER A 88 -9.90 18.20 4.63
N ASP A 89 -10.68 19.14 5.14
CA ASP A 89 -10.54 20.55 4.83
C ASP A 89 -9.78 21.23 5.97
N ASP A 90 -8.49 21.47 5.77
CA ASP A 90 -7.67 22.19 6.75
C ASP A 90 -7.86 23.70 6.56
N ARG A 91 -8.32 24.36 7.60
CA ARG A 91 -8.49 25.81 7.66
C ARG A 91 -7.27 26.45 8.31
N PHE A 92 -6.66 27.43 7.67
CA PHE A 92 -5.62 28.26 8.29
C PHE A 92 -5.82 29.74 7.95
N ASP A 93 -5.53 30.61 8.90
CA ASP A 93 -5.57 32.05 8.70
C ASP A 93 -4.15 32.55 8.39
N ASP A 94 -4.01 33.36 7.36
CA ASP A 94 -2.73 34.00 7.06
C ASP A 94 -2.48 35.22 7.96
N SER A 95 -1.27 35.78 7.89
CA SER A 95 -0.89 36.97 8.67
C SER A 95 -1.70 38.22 8.33
N SER A 96 -2.43 38.21 7.21
CA SER A 96 -3.32 39.28 6.76
C SER A 96 -4.76 39.08 7.24
N GLY A 97 -5.04 38.00 7.99
CA GLY A 97 -6.36 37.66 8.50
C GLY A 97 -7.28 36.98 7.48
N VAL A 98 -6.76 36.55 6.32
CA VAL A 98 -7.53 35.82 5.32
C VAL A 98 -7.48 34.33 5.63
N THR A 99 -8.66 33.73 5.75
CA THR A 99 -8.81 32.28 5.89
C THR A 99 -8.60 31.59 4.55
N HIS A 100 -7.70 30.61 4.54
CA HIS A 100 -7.51 29.66 3.45
C HIS A 100 -8.02 28.28 3.83
N TYR A 101 -8.49 27.54 2.83
CA TYR A 101 -8.88 26.15 2.96
C TYR A 101 -7.98 25.28 2.08
N THR A 102 -7.40 24.24 2.66
CA THR A 102 -6.61 23.25 1.92
C THR A 102 -7.31 21.91 1.99
N GLN A 103 -7.72 21.40 0.84
CA GLN A 103 -8.29 20.06 0.75
C GLN A 103 -7.16 19.02 0.72
N LYS A 104 -7.22 18.08 1.66
CA LYS A 104 -6.31 16.95 1.78
C LYS A 104 -7.09 15.65 1.82
N VAL A 105 -6.39 14.55 1.57
CA VAL A 105 -6.87 13.20 1.85
C VAL A 105 -6.05 12.60 2.97
N ASN A 106 -6.71 12.36 4.10
CA ASN A 106 -6.14 11.61 5.22
C ASN A 106 -6.16 10.13 4.83
N VAL A 107 -4.99 9.61 4.47
CA VAL A 107 -4.82 8.26 3.96
C VAL A 107 -5.02 7.25 5.09
N ARG A 108 -5.87 6.26 4.82
CA ARG A 108 -6.09 5.10 5.69
C ARG A 108 -5.34 3.89 5.17
N GLU A 109 -5.41 3.66 3.85
CA GLU A 109 -4.76 2.55 3.17
C GLU A 109 -4.21 3.00 1.82
N ILE A 110 -3.12 2.38 1.40
CA ILE A 110 -2.50 2.64 0.10
C ILE A 110 -1.75 1.40 -0.38
N GLY A 111 -1.81 1.14 -1.68
CA GLY A 111 -1.03 0.08 -2.32
C GLY A 111 -0.64 0.44 -3.75
N PRO A 112 0.45 -0.14 -4.28
CA PRO A 112 0.82 0.04 -5.67
C PRO A 112 -0.24 -0.59 -6.59
N SER A 113 -0.56 0.10 -7.68
CA SER A 113 -1.38 -0.46 -8.75
C SER A 113 -0.57 -1.48 -9.55
N LEU A 114 -1.08 -2.71 -9.64
CA LEU A 114 -0.45 -3.77 -10.43
C LEU A 114 -0.79 -3.67 -11.93
N ARG A 115 -1.48 -2.61 -12.35
CA ARG A 115 -1.88 -2.39 -13.76
C ARG A 115 -0.68 -2.35 -14.71
N TRP A 116 0.45 -1.82 -14.25
CA TRP A 116 1.65 -1.60 -15.08
C TRP A 116 2.94 -2.17 -14.47
N GLY A 117 2.82 -3.05 -13.47
CA GLY A 117 3.99 -3.61 -12.81
C GLY A 117 3.63 -4.67 -11.76
N THR A 118 4.67 -5.26 -11.18
CA THR A 118 4.58 -6.23 -10.09
C THR A 118 5.06 -5.60 -8.78
N ALA A 119 4.53 -6.06 -7.64
CA ALA A 119 4.99 -5.64 -6.32
C ALA A 119 5.43 -6.86 -5.50
N GLN A 120 6.41 -6.65 -4.62
CA GLN A 120 6.81 -7.62 -3.60
C GLN A 120 6.46 -7.04 -2.24
N LEU A 121 5.71 -7.78 -1.44
CA LEU A 121 5.36 -7.36 -0.08
C LEU A 121 6.47 -7.80 0.87
N VAL A 122 7.09 -6.83 1.54
CA VAL A 122 7.97 -7.08 2.68
C VAL A 122 7.19 -6.71 3.93
N ASN A 123 6.90 -7.71 4.78
CA ASN A 123 6.24 -7.44 6.04
C ASN A 123 7.17 -6.62 6.92
N ALA A 124 6.65 -5.57 7.54
CA ALA A 124 7.34 -4.92 8.64
C ALA A 124 7.56 -5.99 9.71
N SER A 125 8.82 -6.39 9.93
CA SER A 125 9.11 -7.27 11.05
C SER A 125 8.67 -6.50 12.29
N GLN A 126 7.70 -7.03 13.04
CA GLN A 126 7.50 -6.54 14.39
C GLN A 126 8.88 -6.60 15.04
N GLN A 127 9.38 -5.45 15.51
CA GLN A 127 10.34 -5.40 16.60
C GLN A 127 9.68 -5.92 17.88
N TYR A 128 8.98 -7.06 17.82
CA TYR A 128 8.79 -7.90 18.97
C TYR A 128 10.20 -8.35 19.31
N GLY A 129 10.69 -7.84 20.45
CA GLY A 129 12.09 -7.85 20.79
C GLY A 129 12.76 -9.18 20.50
N GLN A 130 14.06 -9.13 20.26
CA GLN A 130 14.95 -10.19 20.68
C GLN A 130 14.57 -10.59 22.11
N ARG A 131 13.65 -11.53 22.25
CA ARG A 131 13.64 -12.42 23.38
C ARG A 131 14.87 -13.26 23.12
N GLN A 132 15.98 -12.81 23.69
CA GLN A 132 17.14 -13.65 23.93
C GLN A 132 16.57 -14.99 24.38
N THR A 133 16.68 -15.97 23.50
CA THR A 133 16.46 -17.37 23.83
C THR A 133 17.55 -17.68 24.85
N ALA A 134 17.22 -17.48 26.13
CA ALA A 134 18.02 -17.98 27.22
C ALA A 134 18.17 -19.48 26.98
N SER A 135 19.42 -19.90 26.84
CA SER A 135 19.87 -21.26 26.60
C SER A 135 19.14 -22.23 27.53
N ALA A 136 18.23 -23.04 26.99
CA ALA A 136 17.72 -24.21 27.68
C ALA A 136 18.75 -25.35 27.53
N PRO A 137 19.08 -26.08 28.61
CA PRO A 137 20.08 -27.14 28.56
C PRO A 137 19.62 -28.30 27.67
N ALA A 138 20.58 -28.87 26.94
CA ALA A 138 20.38 -29.95 25.99
C ALA A 138 19.77 -31.20 26.65
N MET A 139 18.67 -31.71 26.09
CA MET A 139 18.19 -33.08 26.32
C MET A 139 18.42 -33.93 25.06
N PRO A 140 18.71 -35.25 25.20
CA PRO A 140 19.13 -36.07 24.08
C PRO A 140 18.00 -36.39 23.10
N GLN A 141 18.39 -36.41 21.83
CA GLN A 141 17.60 -36.62 20.63
C GLN A 141 17.10 -38.07 20.50
N GLN A 142 15.79 -38.26 20.37
CA GLN A 142 15.19 -39.51 19.89
C GLN A 142 14.36 -39.19 18.63
N ALA A 143 14.92 -39.54 17.47
CA ALA A 143 14.33 -39.29 16.16
C ALA A 143 13.22 -40.31 15.87
N GLY A 144 11.98 -39.83 15.72
CA GLY A 144 10.90 -40.53 15.05
C GLY A 144 10.65 -39.91 13.67
N PRO A 145 10.37 -40.69 12.62
CA PRO A 145 10.19 -40.16 11.27
C PRO A 145 8.87 -39.38 11.12
N ASP A 146 8.95 -38.20 10.51
CA ASP A 146 7.82 -37.31 10.21
C ASP A 146 6.95 -37.88 9.07
N PRO A 147 5.60 -37.84 9.14
CA PRO A 147 4.72 -38.60 8.24
C PRO A 147 4.41 -37.90 6.91
N TRP A 148 5.01 -36.74 6.63
CA TRP A 148 4.59 -35.84 5.54
C TRP A 148 5.63 -35.69 4.42
N SER A 149 6.67 -36.50 4.41
CA SER A 149 7.66 -36.55 3.33
C SER A 149 7.67 -37.90 2.63
N GLY A 150 7.05 -37.97 1.45
CA GLY A 150 7.36 -38.97 0.43
C GLY A 150 6.20 -39.89 0.06
N GLY A 151 5.55 -39.61 -1.06
CA GLY A 151 4.63 -40.53 -1.71
C GLY A 151 4.41 -40.12 -3.15
N GLY A 152 5.24 -40.67 -4.03
CA GLY A 152 5.16 -40.48 -5.48
C GLY A 152 3.80 -40.92 -6.02
N PHE A 153 3.31 -40.13 -6.97
CA PHE A 153 2.32 -40.53 -7.95
C PHE A 153 2.86 -41.76 -8.70
N ASP A 154 2.09 -42.85 -8.79
CA ASP A 154 2.13 -43.83 -9.87
C ASP A 154 1.08 -44.92 -9.60
N GLY A 155 0.10 -45.06 -10.50
CA GLY A 155 -0.83 -46.18 -10.44
C GLY A 155 -2.21 -45.97 -11.07
N PHE A 156 -2.27 -45.59 -12.34
CA PHE A 156 -3.47 -45.88 -13.15
C PHE A 156 -3.46 -47.37 -13.52
N GLY A 157 -4.29 -48.16 -12.84
CA GLY A 157 -4.46 -49.60 -13.09
C GLY A 157 -5.95 -50.00 -13.06
N GLN A 158 -6.54 -50.02 -14.26
CA GLN A 158 -7.74 -50.71 -14.79
C GLN A 158 -8.88 -51.19 -13.84
N PRO A 159 -10.16 -50.91 -14.18
CA PRO A 159 -11.31 -51.50 -13.49
C PRO A 159 -11.58 -52.94 -13.97
N ALA A 160 -11.77 -53.85 -13.01
CA ALA A 160 -12.25 -55.22 -13.23
C ALA A 160 -13.77 -55.22 -13.48
N GLY A 161 -14.21 -56.11 -14.39
CA GLY A 161 -15.51 -56.10 -15.05
C GLY A 161 -16.75 -56.36 -14.19
N GLU A 162 -17.87 -55.87 -14.70
CA GLU A 162 -19.23 -56.11 -14.22
C GLU A 162 -19.81 -57.42 -14.79
N PRO A 163 -20.68 -58.14 -14.05
CA PRO A 163 -21.43 -59.26 -14.60
C PRO A 163 -22.70 -58.79 -15.33
N ALA A 164 -23.04 -59.53 -16.39
CA ALA A 164 -24.17 -59.29 -17.26
C ALA A 164 -25.53 -59.57 -16.60
N PHE A 165 -26.48 -58.64 -16.75
CA PHE A 165 -27.89 -58.84 -17.12
C PHE A 165 -28.42 -57.59 -17.82
#